data_AF-A0A7C6DCN2-F1
#
_entry.id   AF-A0A7C6DCN2-F1
#
_cell.length_a   1.000
_cell.length_b   1.000
_cell.length_c   1.000
_cell.angle_alpha   90.00
_cell.angle_beta   90.00
_cell.angle_gamma   90.00
#
_symmetry.space_group_name_H-M   'P 1'
#
loop_
_entity.id
_entity.type
_entity.pdbx_description
1 polymer ?
#
loop_
_entity_poly.entity_id
_entity_poly.type
_entity_poly.pdbx_seq_one_letter_code
_entity_poly.pdbx_strand_id
1 'polypeptide(L)'
;MKSKAYYFTKKGLVLLIMLAVICSAGCSSSSRGDLKKIYDEYEGNTLLIGGWVTPRGEFVKTAEEAEARYKELADAGINMMYTFDDTDDPDRLKRVMDAAEKSGIKLVVHLDLNNFNHSLDIVNMTKDHPAVIGYILKDEPPASLFPGLLALRKKVYDIVGDDKIIMINLLPNYASDAQLGVVPKDGKTSYQIYVEQSMKIVNPTLLCTDYYMFRAGKDGDPGVLAGYYRNMFDLRDAANEYEVDLWGFLQNSGWAGMREPNKAELRFSAHVNLAFGVKCLAYFLCWNPHADSIKGDGRYDPTSMISYDGKITDNYYKVQAINKELHAMKGVYLDYKHKGIIMYEKTPFVKSTIPEENLLESFNELVSLDAARNTLVGCFEKEGKTGLYVVNCDYSDNGVNTVKLKLNDKHTYRIWSKDGLIAQKKSDTVSLKLIPGEGVFVQIID
;
A
#
# COMPACT_ATOMS: atom_id res chain seq x y z
N MET A 1 2.52 4.40 -60.31
CA MET A 1 2.49 2.98 -59.86
C MET A 1 2.88 2.94 -58.39
N LYS A 2 1.94 2.44 -57.58
CA LYS A 2 2.03 1.93 -56.19
C LYS A 2 2.49 2.87 -55.06
N SER A 3 1.50 3.27 -54.26
CA SER A 3 1.61 3.73 -52.87
C SER A 3 2.04 2.60 -51.93
N LYS A 4 2.59 2.96 -50.77
CA LYS A 4 2.51 2.14 -49.55
C LYS A 4 2.34 3.04 -48.34
N ALA A 5 1.15 2.96 -47.76
CA ALA A 5 0.79 3.53 -46.48
C ALA A 5 1.33 2.67 -45.33
N TYR A 6 1.71 3.34 -44.25
CA TYR A 6 2.07 2.75 -42.96
C TYR A 6 0.82 2.16 -42.29
N TYR A 7 0.88 0.89 -41.91
CA TYR A 7 -0.06 0.27 -40.97
C TYR A 7 0.63 0.13 -39.62
N PHE A 8 0.07 0.79 -38.60
CA PHE A 8 0.34 0.53 -37.20
C PHE A 8 -0.18 -0.87 -36.84
N THR A 9 0.72 -1.77 -36.44
CA THR A 9 0.35 -3.06 -35.84
C THR A 9 0.15 -2.90 -34.33
N LYS A 10 -1.07 -3.23 -33.89
CA LYS A 10 -1.48 -3.50 -32.50
C LYS A 10 -0.40 -4.29 -31.76
N LYS A 11 0.14 -3.74 -30.67
CA LYS A 11 0.89 -4.52 -29.67
C LYS A 11 -0.10 -5.48 -29.00
N GLY A 12 0.10 -6.77 -29.23
CA GLY A 12 -0.66 -7.84 -28.57
C GLY A 12 -0.27 -7.92 -27.10
N LEU A 13 -1.25 -7.72 -26.22
CA LEU A 13 -1.17 -8.05 -24.81
C LEU A 13 -1.23 -9.58 -24.70
N VAL A 14 -0.11 -10.22 -24.35
CA VAL A 14 -0.09 -11.65 -24.05
C VAL A 14 -0.67 -11.84 -22.65
N LEU A 15 -1.98 -12.13 -22.60
CA LEU A 15 -2.68 -12.50 -21.37
C LEU A 15 -2.22 -13.90 -20.95
N LEU A 16 -1.25 -13.98 -20.04
CA LEU A 16 -0.83 -15.25 -19.44
C LEU A 16 -1.86 -15.64 -18.36
N ILE A 17 -2.96 -16.25 -18.78
CA ILE A 17 -3.96 -16.82 -17.86
C ILE A 17 -3.37 -18.10 -17.26
N MET A 18 -2.97 -18.06 -15.98
CA MET A 18 -2.71 -19.29 -15.24
C MET A 18 -4.03 -20.07 -15.10
N LEU A 19 -4.03 -21.32 -15.57
CA LEU A 19 -5.11 -22.26 -15.31
C LEU A 19 -5.15 -22.57 -13.80
N ALA A 20 -6.08 -21.95 -13.08
CA ALA A 20 -6.53 -22.48 -11.80
C ALA A 20 -7.23 -23.82 -12.06
N VAL A 21 -6.61 -24.92 -11.63
CA VAL A 21 -7.28 -26.22 -11.56
C VAL A 21 -8.36 -26.09 -10.47
N ILE A 22 -9.60 -25.91 -10.89
CA ILE A 22 -10.77 -25.96 -10.01
C ILE A 22 -10.87 -27.41 -9.51
N CYS A 23 -10.38 -27.69 -8.30
CA CYS A 23 -10.56 -28.99 -7.68
C CYS A 23 -12.06 -29.26 -7.50
N SER A 24 -12.50 -30.31 -8.18
CA SER A 24 -13.88 -30.77 -8.29
C SER A 24 -14.41 -31.32 -6.96
N ALA A 25 -15.27 -30.55 -6.31
CA ALA A 25 -16.43 -31.05 -5.57
C ALA A 25 -17.48 -29.93 -5.52
N GLY A 26 -18.29 -29.82 -6.59
CA GLY A 26 -19.52 -29.02 -6.61
C GLY A 26 -19.50 -27.64 -7.29
N CYS A 27 -18.47 -27.25 -8.06
CA CYS A 27 -18.45 -25.96 -8.76
C CYS A 27 -18.95 -26.06 -10.21
N SER A 28 -19.85 -25.15 -10.59
CA SER A 28 -20.08 -24.81 -12.00
C SER A 28 -18.75 -24.33 -12.58
N SER A 29 -18.24 -25.02 -13.60
CA SER A 29 -17.07 -24.58 -14.35
C SER A 29 -17.44 -23.30 -15.11
N SER A 30 -17.04 -22.13 -14.61
CA SER A 30 -17.16 -20.88 -15.37
C SER A 30 -16.40 -21.04 -16.69
N SER A 31 -17.06 -20.75 -17.83
CA SER A 31 -16.41 -20.89 -19.13
C SER A 31 -15.28 -19.85 -19.26
N ARG A 32 -14.30 -20.08 -20.14
CA ARG A 32 -13.23 -19.08 -20.41
C ARG A 32 -13.78 -17.71 -20.82
N GLY A 33 -14.94 -17.67 -21.48
CA GLY A 33 -15.62 -16.43 -21.85
C GLY A 33 -16.21 -15.68 -20.65
N ASP A 34 -16.65 -16.40 -19.61
CA ASP A 34 -17.18 -15.81 -18.38
C ASP A 34 -16.07 -15.23 -17.52
N LEU A 35 -14.92 -15.92 -17.42
CA LEU A 35 -13.75 -15.40 -16.70
C LEU A 35 -13.21 -14.12 -17.34
N LYS A 36 -13.09 -14.07 -18.67
CA LYS A 36 -12.61 -12.84 -19.35
C LYS A 36 -13.49 -11.64 -19.01
N LYS A 37 -14.81 -11.78 -19.09
CA LYS A 37 -15.76 -10.71 -18.74
C LYS A 37 -15.56 -10.22 -17.31
N ILE A 38 -15.36 -11.13 -16.35
CA ILE A 38 -15.12 -10.77 -14.95
C ILE A 38 -13.83 -9.97 -14.79
N TYR A 39 -12.75 -10.34 -15.49
CA TYR A 39 -11.51 -9.57 -15.42
C TYR A 39 -11.61 -8.23 -16.16
N ASP A 40 -12.38 -8.16 -17.25
CA ASP A 40 -12.65 -6.92 -17.97
C ASP A 40 -13.41 -5.90 -17.07
N GLU A 41 -14.20 -6.35 -16.08
CA GLU A 41 -14.87 -5.48 -15.09
C GLU A 41 -13.88 -4.66 -14.24
N TYR A 42 -12.63 -5.10 -14.13
CA TYR A 42 -11.57 -4.48 -13.32
C TYR A 42 -10.39 -4.01 -14.18
N GLU A 43 -10.58 -3.89 -15.49
CA GLU A 43 -9.57 -3.31 -16.37
C GLU A 43 -9.30 -1.85 -15.96
N GLY A 44 -8.04 -1.54 -15.65
CA GLY A 44 -7.63 -0.23 -15.14
C GLY A 44 -7.55 -0.14 -13.61
N ASN A 45 -8.20 -1.02 -12.86
CA ASN A 45 -8.07 -1.07 -11.40
C ASN A 45 -6.71 -1.68 -11.04
N THR A 46 -5.78 -0.82 -10.63
CA THR A 46 -4.42 -1.22 -10.29
C THR A 46 -4.07 -0.68 -8.91
N LEU A 47 -3.69 -1.57 -7.99
CA LEU A 47 -3.13 -1.17 -6.71
C LEU A 47 -1.82 -0.42 -6.96
N LEU A 48 -1.71 0.80 -6.45
CA LEU A 48 -0.43 1.49 -6.42
C LEU A 48 0.47 0.82 -5.39
N ILE A 49 1.61 0.32 -5.88
CA ILE A 49 2.69 -0.27 -5.11
C ILE A 49 3.95 0.56 -5.37
N GLY A 50 4.29 1.36 -4.37
CA GLY A 50 5.35 2.34 -4.37
C GLY A 50 6.70 1.82 -3.86
N GLY A 51 7.76 2.57 -4.16
CA GLY A 51 9.05 2.46 -3.48
C GLY A 51 9.54 3.83 -2.99
N TRP A 52 10.11 3.86 -1.79
CA TRP A 52 10.86 5.02 -1.28
C TRP A 52 12.29 5.01 -1.80
N VAL A 53 12.77 6.17 -2.25
CA VAL A 53 14.07 6.42 -2.90
C VAL A 53 14.18 5.83 -4.30
N THR A 54 14.28 6.73 -5.28
CA THR A 54 14.55 6.45 -6.70
C THR A 54 15.98 5.96 -6.96
N PRO A 55 16.25 5.39 -8.15
CA PRO A 55 17.61 5.08 -8.57
C PRO A 55 18.54 6.29 -8.49
N ARG A 56 19.69 6.11 -7.83
CA ARG A 56 20.66 7.21 -7.61
C ARG A 56 21.18 7.76 -8.93
N GLY A 57 21.52 9.05 -8.94
CA GLY A 57 22.01 9.80 -10.11
C GLY A 57 23.17 9.13 -10.85
N GLU A 58 24.03 8.41 -10.12
CA GLU A 58 25.18 7.68 -10.68
C GLU A 58 24.79 6.57 -11.68
N PHE A 59 23.57 6.04 -11.55
CA PHE A 59 23.03 4.93 -12.34
C PHE A 59 21.95 5.37 -13.33
N VAL A 60 21.76 6.69 -13.52
CA VAL A 60 20.77 7.28 -14.44
C VAL A 60 21.37 8.47 -15.21
N LYS A 61 22.67 8.38 -15.55
CA LYS A 61 23.39 9.45 -16.26
C LYS A 61 22.90 9.61 -17.70
N THR A 62 22.50 8.50 -18.31
CA THR A 62 21.92 8.43 -19.66
C THR A 62 20.45 8.00 -19.61
N ALA A 63 19.72 8.22 -20.71
CA ALA A 63 18.33 7.78 -20.82
C ALA A 63 18.24 6.25 -20.78
N GLU A 64 19.16 5.55 -21.42
CA GLU A 64 19.23 4.10 -21.47
C GLU A 64 19.46 3.48 -20.09
N GLU A 65 20.35 4.09 -19.28
CA GLU A 65 20.57 3.67 -17.90
C GLU A 65 19.34 3.90 -17.03
N ALA A 66 18.70 5.07 -17.13
CA ALA A 66 17.46 5.39 -16.43
C ALA A 66 16.34 4.40 -16.76
N GLU A 67 16.13 4.13 -18.05
CA GLU A 67 15.15 3.14 -18.54
C GLU A 67 15.44 1.73 -18.01
N ALA A 68 16.72 1.33 -17.98
CA ALA A 68 17.10 0.03 -17.43
C ALA A 68 16.77 -0.08 -15.93
N ARG A 69 17.06 0.96 -15.14
CA ARG A 69 16.76 0.98 -13.70
C ARG A 69 15.25 0.98 -13.44
N TYR A 70 14.48 1.77 -14.17
CA TYR A 70 13.02 1.80 -14.03
C TYR A 70 12.35 0.51 -14.51
N LYS A 71 12.94 -0.16 -15.51
CA LYS A 71 12.51 -1.50 -15.91
C LYS A 71 12.72 -2.53 -14.79
N GLU A 72 13.83 -2.50 -14.06
CA GLU A 72 14.03 -3.38 -12.89
C GLU A 72 12.94 -3.15 -11.84
N LEU A 73 12.59 -1.90 -11.55
CA LEU A 73 11.50 -1.59 -10.63
C LEU A 73 10.15 -2.15 -11.12
N ALA A 74 9.83 -1.94 -12.39
CA ALA A 74 8.59 -2.45 -12.99
C ALA A 74 8.55 -3.99 -12.99
N ASP A 75 9.68 -4.65 -13.26
CA ASP A 75 9.80 -6.11 -13.20
C ASP A 75 9.62 -6.66 -11.77
N ALA A 76 9.93 -5.86 -10.73
CA ALA A 76 9.58 -6.17 -9.34
C ALA A 76 8.11 -5.91 -8.99
N GLY A 77 7.29 -5.45 -9.93
CA GLY A 77 5.89 -5.10 -9.72
C GLY A 77 5.69 -3.76 -9.00
N ILE A 78 6.72 -2.90 -8.94
CA ILE A 78 6.59 -1.51 -8.53
C ILE A 78 5.97 -0.72 -9.67
N ASN A 79 4.95 0.09 -9.37
CA ASN A 79 4.27 0.95 -10.35
C ASN A 79 4.15 2.40 -9.87
N MET A 80 4.78 2.74 -8.75
CA MET A 80 4.90 4.11 -8.25
C MET A 80 6.27 4.30 -7.58
N MET A 81 6.83 5.50 -7.63
CA MET A 81 8.04 5.87 -6.88
C MET A 81 7.90 7.26 -6.28
N TYR A 82 8.47 7.44 -5.09
CA TYR A 82 8.72 8.77 -4.54
C TYR A 82 10.09 9.23 -5.03
N THR A 83 10.16 10.38 -5.71
CA THR A 83 11.46 10.96 -6.07
C THR A 83 12.24 11.29 -4.80
N PHE A 84 13.56 11.32 -4.91
CA PHE A 84 14.42 11.68 -3.79
C PHE A 84 15.28 12.88 -4.14
N ASP A 85 16.58 12.69 -4.32
CA ASP A 85 17.52 13.77 -4.67
C ASP A 85 17.37 14.24 -6.12
N ASP A 86 16.58 13.55 -6.97
CA ASP A 86 16.38 13.89 -8.38
C ASP A 86 16.06 15.37 -8.63
N THR A 87 15.30 15.98 -7.72
CA THR A 87 14.84 17.36 -7.81
C THR A 87 15.95 18.40 -7.66
N ASP A 88 17.16 17.98 -7.26
CA ASP A 88 18.35 18.85 -7.22
C ASP A 88 19.03 19.01 -8.60
N ASP A 89 18.65 18.19 -9.59
CA ASP A 89 19.18 18.22 -10.96
C ASP A 89 18.02 18.12 -11.97
N PRO A 90 17.60 19.24 -12.61
CA PRO A 90 16.50 19.26 -13.56
C PRO A 90 16.66 18.31 -14.76
N ASP A 91 17.89 18.12 -15.25
CA ASP A 91 18.15 17.23 -16.38
C ASP A 91 18.02 15.77 -15.96
N ARG A 92 18.48 15.43 -14.75
CA ARG A 92 18.22 14.11 -14.15
C ARG A 92 16.74 13.88 -13.93
N LEU A 93 16.03 14.84 -13.31
CA LEU A 93 14.60 14.70 -13.05
C LEU A 93 13.82 14.45 -14.35
N LYS A 94 14.17 15.13 -15.45
CA LYS A 94 13.60 14.84 -16.76
C LYS A 94 13.85 13.41 -17.22
N ARG A 95 15.09 12.91 -17.16
CA ARG A 95 15.41 11.51 -17.53
C ARG A 95 14.63 10.50 -16.69
N VAL A 96 14.50 10.77 -15.40
CA VAL A 96 13.78 9.94 -14.44
C VAL A 96 12.28 9.92 -14.74
N MET A 97 11.67 11.07 -15.07
CA MET A 97 10.28 11.15 -15.49
C MET A 97 10.01 10.40 -16.80
N ASP A 98 10.87 10.56 -17.81
CA ASP A 98 10.75 9.87 -19.10
C ASP A 98 10.88 8.34 -18.93
N ALA A 99 11.83 7.88 -18.11
CA ALA A 99 12.02 6.46 -17.81
C ALA A 99 10.85 5.85 -17.02
N ALA A 100 10.29 6.62 -16.08
CA ALA A 100 9.10 6.24 -15.32
C ALA A 100 7.89 6.05 -16.24
N GLU A 101 7.60 7.02 -17.12
CA GLU A 101 6.52 6.92 -18.09
C GLU A 101 6.67 5.68 -18.99
N LYS A 102 7.85 5.47 -19.58
CA LYS A 102 8.13 4.31 -20.45
C LYS A 102 7.92 2.97 -19.74
N SER A 103 8.16 2.93 -18.43
CA SER A 103 8.02 1.73 -17.60
C SER A 103 6.63 1.59 -16.95
N GLY A 104 5.73 2.55 -17.18
CA GLY A 104 4.40 2.57 -16.55
C GLY A 104 4.44 2.87 -15.04
N ILE A 105 5.52 3.47 -14.55
CA ILE A 105 5.70 3.85 -13.14
C ILE A 105 5.23 5.30 -12.96
N LYS A 106 4.41 5.52 -11.93
CA LYS A 106 3.98 6.84 -11.49
C LYS A 106 4.97 7.48 -10.52
N LEU A 107 5.00 8.79 -10.46
CA LEU A 107 5.91 9.56 -9.61
C LEU A 107 5.13 10.48 -8.68
N VAL A 108 5.50 10.42 -7.40
CA VAL A 108 5.20 11.46 -6.41
C VAL A 108 6.47 12.25 -6.18
N VAL A 109 6.48 13.53 -6.53
CA VAL A 109 7.68 14.36 -6.56
C VAL A 109 7.90 15.02 -5.19
N HIS A 110 9.10 14.88 -4.64
CA HIS A 110 9.48 15.45 -3.35
C HIS A 110 9.74 16.95 -3.46
N LEU A 111 9.15 17.73 -2.55
CA LEU A 111 9.36 19.18 -2.44
C LEU A 111 10.15 19.51 -1.17
N ASP A 112 10.74 20.70 -1.14
CA ASP A 112 11.48 21.20 0.02
C ASP A 112 10.79 22.43 0.61
N LEU A 113 10.23 22.26 1.81
CA LEU A 113 9.61 23.34 2.58
C LEU A 113 10.60 24.49 2.88
N ASN A 114 11.90 24.23 2.94
CA ASN A 114 12.91 25.26 3.20
C ASN A 114 13.28 26.07 1.95
N ASN A 115 12.89 25.61 0.76
CA ASN A 115 13.17 26.28 -0.50
C ASN A 115 11.90 26.37 -1.37
N PHE A 116 11.03 27.31 -1.01
CA PHE A 116 9.73 27.53 -1.67
C PHE A 116 9.86 27.77 -3.18
N ASN A 117 10.78 28.63 -3.61
CA ASN A 117 10.89 29.00 -5.02
C ASN A 117 11.34 27.80 -5.85
N HIS A 118 12.36 27.07 -5.39
CA HIS A 118 12.80 25.82 -6.04
C HIS A 118 11.65 24.81 -6.14
N SER A 119 10.90 24.61 -5.06
CA SER A 119 9.74 23.71 -5.08
C SER A 119 8.69 24.11 -6.14
N LEU A 120 8.43 25.40 -6.31
CA LEU A 120 7.48 25.88 -7.33
C LEU A 120 8.04 25.75 -8.75
N ASP A 121 9.34 25.91 -8.95
CA ASP A 121 10.01 25.67 -10.23
C ASP A 121 9.89 24.18 -10.61
N ILE A 122 10.12 23.27 -9.65
CA ILE A 122 9.93 21.83 -9.83
C ILE A 122 8.47 21.49 -10.16
N VAL A 123 7.49 22.07 -9.45
CA VAL A 123 6.07 21.85 -9.76
C VAL A 123 5.75 22.31 -11.18
N ASN A 124 6.19 23.51 -11.58
CA ASN A 124 5.97 24.01 -12.94
C ASN A 124 6.63 23.14 -14.01
N MET A 125 7.80 22.59 -13.74
CA MET A 125 8.52 21.70 -14.67
C MET A 125 7.84 20.33 -14.83
N THR A 126 7.18 19.83 -13.78
CA THR A 126 6.72 18.43 -13.69
C THR A 126 5.22 18.23 -13.85
N LYS A 127 4.40 19.27 -13.63
CA LYS A 127 2.93 19.17 -13.56
C LYS A 127 2.27 18.49 -14.77
N ASP A 128 2.79 18.73 -15.97
CA ASP A 128 2.20 18.22 -17.21
C ASP A 128 2.74 16.84 -17.61
N HIS A 129 3.70 16.28 -16.87
CA HIS A 129 4.30 15.00 -17.19
C HIS A 129 3.35 13.83 -16.82
N PRO A 130 3.06 12.88 -17.73
CA PRO A 130 2.06 11.82 -17.50
C PRO A 130 2.48 10.77 -16.44
N ALA A 131 3.76 10.68 -16.13
CA ALA A 131 4.25 9.89 -14.99
C ALA A 131 3.94 10.56 -13.64
N VAL A 132 3.84 11.90 -13.58
CA VAL A 132 3.72 12.63 -12.30
C VAL A 132 2.27 12.65 -11.86
N ILE A 133 1.98 12.04 -10.70
CA ILE A 133 0.63 11.96 -10.13
C ILE A 133 0.45 12.87 -8.92
N GLY A 134 1.54 13.42 -8.38
CA GLY A 134 1.45 14.32 -7.24
C GLY A 134 2.78 14.71 -6.64
N TYR A 135 2.68 15.33 -5.47
CA TYR A 135 3.78 15.93 -4.74
C TYR A 135 3.71 15.57 -3.26
N ILE A 136 4.87 15.21 -2.68
CA ILE A 136 5.03 15.09 -1.24
C ILE A 136 5.72 16.35 -0.71
N LEU A 137 5.02 17.10 0.14
CA LEU A 137 5.50 18.38 0.66
C LEU A 137 6.59 18.18 1.71
N LYS A 138 6.41 17.16 2.56
CA LYS A 138 7.36 16.81 3.62
C LYS A 138 7.08 15.41 4.17
N ASP A 139 8.17 14.72 4.45
CA ASP A 139 8.19 13.49 5.23
C ASP A 139 8.27 13.77 6.74
N GLU A 140 7.40 13.15 7.51
CA GLU A 140 7.30 13.18 8.98
C GLU A 140 7.40 14.57 9.65
N PRO A 141 6.60 15.57 9.25
CA PRO A 141 6.69 16.90 9.85
C PRO A 141 6.09 16.95 11.27
N PRO A 142 6.73 17.62 12.26
CA PRO A 142 6.04 18.00 13.50
C PRO A 142 4.92 19.01 13.20
N ALA A 143 3.90 19.08 14.07
CA ALA A 143 2.76 19.99 13.92
C ALA A 143 3.16 21.47 13.83
N SER A 144 4.30 21.85 14.40
CA SER A 144 4.86 23.20 14.30
C SER A 144 5.16 23.65 12.86
N LEU A 145 5.35 22.70 11.92
CA LEU A 145 5.55 22.99 10.50
C LEU A 145 4.25 23.08 9.69
N PHE A 146 3.10 22.69 10.24
CA PHE A 146 1.83 22.65 9.51
C PHE A 146 1.42 24.00 8.89
N PRO A 147 1.59 25.16 9.56
CA PRO A 147 1.30 26.46 8.93
C PRO A 147 2.15 26.74 7.69
N GLY A 148 3.43 26.36 7.70
CA GLY A 148 4.32 26.48 6.55
C GLY A 148 3.92 25.55 5.41
N LEU A 149 3.53 24.32 5.74
CA LEU A 149 3.04 23.33 4.79
C LEU A 149 1.72 23.76 4.13
N LEU A 150 0.81 24.38 4.88
CA LEU A 150 -0.39 25.01 4.31
C LEU A 150 -0.03 26.09 3.29
N ALA A 151 0.94 26.95 3.60
CA ALA A 151 1.37 27.99 2.68
C ALA A 151 1.98 27.41 1.39
N LEU A 152 2.82 26.38 1.50
CA LEU A 152 3.37 25.68 0.32
C LEU A 152 2.26 24.99 -0.47
N ARG A 153 1.39 24.22 0.20
CA ARG A 153 0.28 23.50 -0.43
C ARG A 153 -0.60 24.44 -1.26
N LYS A 154 -0.98 25.60 -0.72
CA LYS A 154 -1.82 26.57 -1.46
C LYS A 154 -1.18 26.95 -2.79
N LYS A 155 0.12 27.27 -2.79
CA LYS A 155 0.84 27.62 -4.03
C LYS A 155 0.97 26.45 -5.00
N VAL A 156 1.19 25.22 -4.49
CA VAL A 156 1.20 24.02 -5.35
C VAL A 156 -0.18 23.82 -5.97
N TYR A 157 -1.24 23.89 -5.15
CA TYR A 157 -2.64 23.74 -5.57
C TYR A 157 -3.05 24.79 -6.61
N ASP A 158 -2.63 26.05 -6.45
CA ASP A 158 -2.89 27.11 -7.44
C ASP A 158 -2.30 26.78 -8.83
N ILE A 159 -1.27 25.92 -8.90
CA ILE A 159 -0.63 25.50 -10.15
C ILE A 159 -1.29 24.25 -10.75
N VAL A 160 -1.68 23.28 -9.91
CA VAL A 160 -2.05 21.92 -10.37
C VAL A 160 -3.49 21.52 -10.12
N GLY A 161 -4.24 22.27 -9.31
CA GLY A 161 -5.64 21.99 -8.96
C GLY A 161 -5.84 20.61 -8.31
N ASP A 162 -7.03 20.06 -8.53
CA ASP A 162 -7.44 18.74 -8.00
C ASP A 162 -6.88 17.55 -8.82
N ASP A 163 -6.22 17.81 -9.95
CA ASP A 163 -5.71 16.77 -10.86
C ASP A 163 -4.48 16.04 -10.27
N LYS A 164 -3.86 16.58 -9.21
CA LYS A 164 -2.66 16.02 -8.59
C LYS A 164 -2.83 15.83 -7.10
N ILE A 165 -2.22 14.78 -6.60
CA ILE A 165 -2.09 14.53 -5.16
C ILE A 165 -1.14 15.57 -4.56
N ILE A 166 -1.52 16.17 -3.43
CA ILE A 166 -0.61 16.98 -2.61
C ILE A 166 -0.66 16.41 -1.19
N MET A 167 0.44 15.81 -0.74
CA MET A 167 0.46 15.01 0.48
C MET A 167 1.62 15.37 1.42
N ILE A 168 1.50 14.90 2.65
CA ILE A 168 2.59 14.77 3.63
C ILE A 168 2.58 13.32 4.14
N ASN A 169 3.74 12.79 4.54
CA ASN A 169 3.80 11.52 5.26
C ASN A 169 3.86 11.82 6.76
N LEU A 170 2.93 11.27 7.53
CA LEU A 170 2.78 11.56 8.97
C LEU A 170 3.64 10.63 9.81
N LEU A 171 4.18 11.16 10.91
CA LEU A 171 4.73 10.36 12.01
C LEU A 171 3.66 9.40 12.55
N PRO A 172 4.00 8.16 12.96
CA PRO A 172 3.05 7.25 13.61
C PRO A 172 2.92 7.47 15.12
N ASN A 173 1.98 6.76 15.75
CA ASN A 173 1.63 6.92 17.16
C ASN A 173 2.73 6.54 18.18
N TYR A 174 3.84 5.95 17.75
CA TYR A 174 5.00 5.73 18.62
C TYR A 174 5.93 6.96 18.71
N ALA A 175 5.69 8.00 17.91
CA ALA A 175 6.40 9.26 18.03
C ALA A 175 6.01 9.94 19.35
N SER A 176 7.01 10.49 20.04
CA SER A 176 6.77 11.20 21.30
C SER A 176 6.00 12.50 21.08
N ASP A 177 5.31 13.00 22.11
CA ASP A 177 4.64 14.31 22.08
C ASP A 177 5.56 15.45 21.59
N ALA A 178 6.85 15.39 21.94
CA ALA A 178 7.85 16.34 21.48
C ALA A 178 8.12 16.25 19.97
N GLN A 179 8.12 15.04 19.40
CA GLN A 179 8.25 14.83 17.95
C GLN A 179 6.97 15.22 17.21
N LEU A 180 5.79 14.93 17.77
CA LEU A 180 4.51 15.33 17.19
C LEU A 180 4.30 16.85 17.27
N GLY A 181 4.86 17.51 18.29
CA GLY A 181 4.68 18.94 18.54
C GLY A 181 3.31 19.29 19.13
N VAL A 182 2.61 18.32 19.70
CA VAL A 182 1.29 18.47 20.35
C VAL A 182 1.22 17.60 21.62
N VAL A 183 0.28 17.91 22.50
CA VAL A 183 0.04 17.19 23.76
C VAL A 183 -1.42 16.76 23.88
N PRO A 184 -1.76 15.76 24.71
CA PRO A 184 -3.13 15.30 24.87
C PRO A 184 -4.03 16.42 25.39
N LYS A 185 -5.26 16.50 24.87
CA LYS A 185 -6.22 17.55 25.22
C LYS A 185 -7.64 17.08 24.88
N ASP A 186 -8.62 17.55 25.66
CA ASP A 186 -10.05 17.37 25.37
C ASP A 186 -10.46 15.89 25.16
N GLY A 187 -9.84 14.98 25.94
CA GLY A 187 -10.08 13.53 25.86
C GLY A 187 -9.40 12.82 24.69
N LYS A 188 -8.64 13.54 23.85
CA LYS A 188 -7.89 12.97 22.72
C LYS A 188 -6.41 12.75 23.07
N THR A 189 -5.82 11.72 22.48
CA THR A 189 -4.36 11.50 22.53
C THR A 189 -3.63 12.56 21.70
N SER A 190 -2.32 12.74 21.95
CA SER A 190 -1.47 13.60 21.10
C SER A 190 -1.53 13.19 19.63
N TYR A 191 -1.56 11.89 19.36
CA TYR A 191 -1.59 11.37 17.99
C TYR A 191 -2.90 11.70 17.28
N GLN A 192 -4.05 11.54 17.95
CA GLN A 192 -5.35 11.92 17.40
C GLN A 192 -5.41 13.42 17.09
N ILE A 193 -4.88 14.26 17.98
CA ILE A 193 -4.80 15.71 17.75
C ILE A 193 -3.86 16.02 16.57
N TYR A 194 -2.73 15.33 16.47
CA TYR A 194 -1.76 15.51 15.40
C TYR A 194 -2.35 15.18 14.02
N VAL A 195 -3.02 14.02 13.90
CA VAL A 195 -3.70 13.61 12.65
C VAL A 195 -4.82 14.60 12.31
N GLU A 196 -5.67 14.97 13.28
CA GLU A 196 -6.74 15.96 13.08
C GLU A 196 -6.20 17.32 12.61
N GLN A 197 -5.12 17.81 13.24
CA GLN A 197 -4.49 19.06 12.84
C GLN A 197 -3.88 18.99 11.44
N SER A 198 -3.33 17.84 11.04
CA SER A 198 -2.80 17.67 9.69
C SER A 198 -3.89 17.87 8.64
N MET A 199 -5.09 17.30 8.86
CA MET A 199 -6.23 17.46 7.97
C MET A 199 -6.82 18.87 8.01
N LYS A 200 -7.01 19.46 9.21
CA LYS A 200 -7.60 20.79 9.34
C LYS A 200 -6.69 21.93 8.86
N ILE A 201 -5.38 21.80 9.07
CA ILE A 201 -4.41 22.87 8.79
C ILE A 201 -3.77 22.65 7.42
N VAL A 202 -3.14 21.50 7.20
CA VAL A 202 -2.45 21.24 5.93
C VAL A 202 -3.46 20.87 4.85
N ASN A 203 -4.51 20.10 5.18
CA ASN A 203 -5.53 19.62 4.24
C ASN A 203 -4.95 18.79 3.07
N PRO A 204 -4.09 17.79 3.32
CA PRO A 204 -3.53 16.98 2.24
C PRO A 204 -4.64 16.24 1.48
N THR A 205 -4.39 15.89 0.21
CA THR A 205 -5.35 15.14 -0.63
C THR A 205 -5.72 13.78 -0.02
N LEU A 206 -4.81 13.21 0.78
CA LEU A 206 -4.93 11.91 1.42
C LEU A 206 -4.12 11.87 2.72
N LEU A 207 -4.44 10.91 3.58
CA LEU A 207 -3.63 10.57 4.75
C LEU A 207 -2.57 9.54 4.37
N CYS A 208 -1.37 9.69 4.90
CA CYS A 208 -0.28 8.73 4.73
C CYS A 208 0.56 8.65 6.00
N THR A 209 1.00 7.46 6.37
CA THR A 209 1.96 7.24 7.47
C THR A 209 2.82 6.02 7.15
N ASP A 210 3.91 5.85 7.88
CA ASP A 210 4.61 4.59 8.01
C ASP A 210 4.44 4.00 9.41
N TYR A 211 4.28 2.68 9.51
CA TYR A 211 4.31 2.00 10.81
C TYR A 211 5.09 0.69 10.69
N TYR A 212 6.30 0.68 11.24
CA TYR A 212 7.20 -0.45 11.12
C TYR A 212 7.02 -1.43 12.29
N MET A 213 6.40 -2.58 12.00
CA MET A 213 5.99 -3.58 12.99
C MET A 213 7.12 -4.51 13.47
N PHE A 214 8.19 -4.66 12.70
CA PHE A 214 9.15 -5.76 12.88
C PHE A 214 10.44 -5.29 13.56
N ARG A 215 10.40 -5.24 14.90
CA ARG A 215 11.55 -4.93 15.77
C ARG A 215 12.62 -6.02 15.72
N ALA A 216 13.83 -5.76 16.20
CA ALA A 216 14.92 -6.75 16.19
C ALA A 216 14.57 -8.07 16.91
N GLY A 217 13.86 -7.99 18.04
CA GLY A 217 13.34 -9.15 18.77
C GLY A 217 11.86 -9.43 18.45
N LYS A 218 11.45 -10.70 18.52
CA LYS A 218 10.07 -11.13 18.23
C LYS A 218 9.15 -11.13 19.46
N ASP A 219 9.72 -11.18 20.67
CA ASP A 219 8.93 -11.28 21.91
C ASP A 219 8.01 -10.07 22.13
N GLY A 220 8.38 -8.91 21.58
CA GLY A 220 7.58 -7.67 21.64
C GLY A 220 6.54 -7.53 20.53
N ASP A 221 6.53 -8.41 19.51
CA ASP A 221 5.66 -8.28 18.34
C ASP A 221 4.17 -8.12 18.70
N PRO A 222 3.59 -8.86 19.69
CA PRO A 222 2.19 -8.67 20.05
C PRO A 222 1.85 -7.24 20.52
N GLY A 223 2.74 -6.63 21.31
CA GLY A 223 2.56 -5.25 21.78
C GLY A 223 2.73 -4.22 20.67
N VAL A 224 3.67 -4.45 19.75
CA VAL A 224 3.85 -3.60 18.57
C VAL A 224 2.64 -3.70 17.63
N LEU A 225 2.07 -4.90 17.46
CA LEU A 225 0.88 -5.12 16.66
C LEU A 225 -0.36 -4.42 17.26
N ALA A 226 -0.50 -4.44 18.59
CA ALA A 226 -1.52 -3.64 19.27
C ALA A 226 -1.36 -2.14 19.00
N GLY A 227 -0.12 -1.64 19.05
CA GLY A 227 0.20 -0.25 18.70
C GLY A 227 -0.14 0.09 17.26
N TYR A 228 0.18 -0.82 16.32
CA TYR A 228 -0.17 -0.71 14.90
C TYR A 228 -1.68 -0.61 14.70
N TYR A 229 -2.47 -1.51 15.29
CA TYR A 229 -3.93 -1.44 15.14
C TYR A 229 -4.52 -0.15 15.68
N ARG A 230 -4.06 0.35 16.84
CA ARG A 230 -4.52 1.66 17.36
C ARG A 230 -4.17 2.79 16.38
N ASN A 231 -2.96 2.77 15.84
CA ASN A 231 -2.52 3.73 14.82
C ASN A 231 -3.46 3.71 13.59
N MET A 232 -3.80 2.51 13.12
CA MET A 232 -4.66 2.34 11.96
C MET A 232 -6.11 2.71 12.23
N PHE A 233 -6.64 2.48 13.44
CA PHE A 233 -7.98 2.96 13.82
C PHE A 233 -8.04 4.49 13.83
N ASP A 234 -7.08 5.15 14.49
CA ASP A 234 -7.03 6.63 14.52
C ASP A 234 -6.96 7.23 13.10
N LEU A 235 -6.14 6.65 12.21
CA LEU A 235 -6.04 7.11 10.82
C LEU A 235 -7.28 6.80 9.99
N ARG A 236 -7.88 5.63 10.17
CA ARG A 236 -9.09 5.21 9.45
C ARG A 236 -10.28 6.08 9.85
N ASP A 237 -10.39 6.43 11.12
CA ASP A 237 -11.45 7.30 11.62
C ASP A 237 -11.28 8.71 11.07
N ALA A 238 -10.06 9.25 11.06
CA ALA A 238 -9.77 10.52 10.41
C ALA A 238 -10.02 10.47 8.89
N ALA A 239 -9.55 9.44 8.19
CA ALA A 239 -9.78 9.29 6.74
C ALA A 239 -11.28 9.29 6.41
N ASN A 240 -12.10 8.63 7.23
CA ASN A 240 -13.55 8.63 7.08
C ASN A 240 -14.20 9.97 7.43
N GLU A 241 -13.75 10.65 8.49
CA GLU A 241 -14.25 11.97 8.91
C GLU A 241 -14.00 13.04 7.85
N TYR A 242 -12.81 13.04 7.24
CA TYR A 242 -12.41 14.00 6.22
C TYR A 242 -12.66 13.54 4.78
N GLU A 243 -13.22 12.33 4.60
CA GLU A 243 -13.54 11.73 3.30
C GLU A 243 -12.34 11.66 2.34
N VAL A 244 -11.16 11.30 2.87
CA VAL A 244 -9.93 11.13 2.09
C VAL A 244 -9.44 9.68 2.09
N ASP A 245 -8.64 9.33 1.09
CA ASP A 245 -7.98 8.03 1.05
C ASP A 245 -6.88 7.91 2.10
N LEU A 246 -6.55 6.66 2.45
CA LEU A 246 -5.43 6.31 3.32
C LEU A 246 -4.36 5.54 2.54
N TRP A 247 -3.13 6.02 2.60
CA TRP A 247 -1.93 5.40 2.03
C TRP A 247 -1.00 4.96 3.17
N GLY A 248 -0.13 3.99 2.91
CA GLY A 248 0.78 3.48 3.94
C GLY A 248 2.08 2.92 3.41
N PHE A 249 3.12 2.99 4.23
CA PHE A 249 4.39 2.34 3.95
C PHE A 249 4.53 0.97 4.62
N LEU A 250 5.26 0.09 3.96
CA LEU A 250 5.60 -1.24 4.40
C LEU A 250 7.07 -1.30 4.81
N GLN A 251 7.32 -1.89 5.98
CA GLN A 251 8.67 -2.32 6.33
C GLN A 251 9.09 -3.45 5.38
N ASN A 252 10.10 -3.21 4.56
CA ASN A 252 10.78 -4.24 3.77
C ASN A 252 12.26 -4.36 4.15
N SER A 253 12.75 -3.45 4.97
CA SER A 253 14.16 -3.32 5.36
C SER A 253 14.40 -3.71 6.82
N GLY A 254 15.62 -4.14 7.12
CA GLY A 254 16.17 -4.20 8.47
C GLY A 254 17.20 -3.10 8.69
N TRP A 255 17.30 -2.56 9.91
CA TRP A 255 18.27 -1.54 10.33
C TRP A 255 18.45 -1.59 11.86
N ALA A 256 19.21 -0.66 12.44
CA ALA A 256 19.41 -0.60 13.89
C ALA A 256 18.08 -0.62 14.67
N GLY A 257 17.82 -1.72 15.39
CA GLY A 257 16.59 -1.95 16.18
C GLY A 257 15.41 -2.58 15.43
N MET A 258 15.55 -2.84 14.12
CA MET A 258 14.51 -3.39 13.25
C MET A 258 15.04 -4.57 12.44
N ARG A 259 14.31 -5.68 12.42
CA ARG A 259 14.69 -6.84 11.60
C ARG A 259 14.18 -6.68 10.18
N GLU A 260 14.87 -7.26 9.21
CA GLU A 260 14.28 -7.42 7.88
C GLU A 260 13.13 -8.44 7.98
N PRO A 261 11.91 -8.09 7.53
CA PRO A 261 10.81 -9.04 7.56
C PRO A 261 11.03 -10.19 6.60
N ASN A 262 10.71 -11.40 7.04
CA ASN A 262 10.63 -12.55 6.17
C ASN A 262 9.40 -12.48 5.24
N LYS A 263 9.25 -13.45 4.33
CA LYS A 263 8.16 -13.44 3.34
C LYS A 263 6.75 -13.42 3.97
N ALA A 264 6.51 -14.16 5.05
CA ALA A 264 5.21 -14.21 5.72
C ALA A 264 4.90 -12.90 6.47
N GLU A 265 5.91 -12.32 7.13
CA GLU A 265 5.82 -11.01 7.79
C GLU A 265 5.51 -9.90 6.78
N LEU A 266 6.22 -9.85 5.66
CA LEU A 266 5.96 -8.86 4.60
C LEU A 266 4.58 -9.01 3.98
N ARG A 267 4.16 -10.26 3.71
CA ARG A 267 2.82 -10.57 3.20
C ARG A 267 1.74 -10.10 4.16
N PHE A 268 1.88 -10.42 5.45
CA PHE A 268 0.97 -9.97 6.49
C PHE A 268 0.88 -8.45 6.52
N SER A 269 2.02 -7.76 6.53
CA SER A 269 2.08 -6.30 6.56
C SER A 269 1.32 -5.67 5.39
N ALA A 270 1.47 -6.21 4.19
CA ALA A 270 0.71 -5.76 3.02
C ALA A 270 -0.81 -5.99 3.20
N HIS A 271 -1.23 -7.21 3.48
CA HIS A 271 -2.66 -7.52 3.54
C HIS A 271 -3.38 -6.88 4.73
N VAL A 272 -2.71 -6.70 5.87
CA VAL A 272 -3.33 -6.05 7.03
C VAL A 272 -3.55 -4.55 6.76
N ASN A 273 -2.64 -3.86 6.08
CA ASN A 273 -2.88 -2.50 5.58
C ASN A 273 -4.10 -2.46 4.65
N LEU A 274 -4.18 -3.37 3.68
CA LEU A 274 -5.30 -3.44 2.74
C LEU A 274 -6.63 -3.73 3.44
N ALA A 275 -6.63 -4.57 4.48
CA ALA A 275 -7.83 -4.85 5.26
C ALA A 275 -8.34 -3.63 6.06
N PHE A 276 -7.45 -2.72 6.47
CA PHE A 276 -7.81 -1.43 7.05
C PHE A 276 -8.27 -0.38 6.02
N GLY A 277 -8.27 -0.73 4.72
CA GLY A 277 -8.75 0.14 3.65
C GLY A 277 -7.67 0.98 2.97
N VAL A 278 -6.39 0.69 3.23
CA VAL A 278 -5.27 1.37 2.56
C VAL A 278 -5.35 1.17 1.03
N LYS A 279 -5.20 2.26 0.27
CA LYS A 279 -5.35 2.30 -1.20
C LYS A 279 -4.04 2.31 -1.96
N CYS A 280 -2.92 2.57 -1.28
CA CYS A 280 -1.57 2.51 -1.83
C CYS A 280 -0.59 1.99 -0.78
N LEU A 281 0.30 1.10 -1.19
CA LEU A 281 1.36 0.53 -0.35
C LEU A 281 2.71 0.99 -0.87
N ALA A 282 3.61 1.49 -0.04
CA ALA A 282 4.96 1.89 -0.49
C ALA A 282 6.06 1.22 0.32
N TYR A 283 7.09 0.69 -0.32
CA TYR A 283 8.18 0.00 0.37
C TYR A 283 9.24 0.98 0.90
N PHE A 284 9.47 0.94 2.21
CA PHE A 284 10.74 1.35 2.79
C PHE A 284 11.61 0.09 2.97
N LEU A 285 12.64 -0.15 2.16
CA LEU A 285 13.32 0.77 1.23
C LEU A 285 13.59 0.14 -0.15
N CYS A 286 13.37 0.92 -1.21
CA CYS A 286 13.60 0.49 -2.58
C CYS A 286 15.08 0.57 -2.95
N TRP A 287 15.68 1.76 -2.89
CA TRP A 287 17.11 1.96 -3.17
C TRP A 287 17.82 2.49 -1.92
N ASN A 288 18.97 1.92 -1.55
CA ASN A 288 19.73 2.42 -0.40
C ASN A 288 20.50 3.72 -0.72
N PRO A 289 20.20 4.87 -0.07
CA PRO A 289 20.88 6.14 -0.35
C PRO A 289 22.25 6.28 0.34
N HIS A 290 22.69 5.32 1.16
CA HIS A 290 23.89 5.42 2.00
C HIS A 290 24.98 4.41 1.61
N ALA A 291 26.23 4.88 1.54
CA ALA A 291 27.39 4.14 1.05
C ALA A 291 27.95 3.10 2.03
N ASP A 292 27.65 3.28 3.32
CA ASP A 292 28.40 2.64 4.40
C ASP A 292 27.60 1.49 5.00
N SER A 293 27.81 0.29 4.46
CA SER A 293 27.20 -0.94 5.02
C SER A 293 27.51 -1.20 6.51
N ILE A 294 28.43 -0.44 7.11
CA ILE A 294 28.70 -0.38 8.56
C ILE A 294 29.13 1.05 8.88
N LYS A 295 28.29 1.83 9.59
CA LYS A 295 28.83 3.00 10.28
C LYS A 295 29.78 2.49 11.37
N GLY A 296 30.92 3.17 11.57
CA GLY A 296 31.91 2.83 12.60
C GLY A 296 31.40 2.80 14.06
N ASP A 297 30.10 3.01 14.28
CA ASP A 297 29.37 2.89 15.53
C ASP A 297 28.53 1.59 15.66
N GLY A 298 28.62 0.67 14.69
CA GLY A 298 27.90 -0.60 14.70
C GLY A 298 26.45 -0.55 14.18
N ARG A 299 26.02 0.55 13.56
CA ARG A 299 24.74 0.61 12.83
C ARG A 299 24.88 -0.03 11.46
N TYR A 300 24.01 -0.99 11.16
CA TYR A 300 23.81 -1.49 9.80
C TYR A 300 22.97 -0.50 9.01
N ASP A 301 23.42 -0.14 7.82
CA ASP A 301 22.61 0.56 6.83
C ASP A 301 21.35 -0.27 6.49
N PRO A 302 20.23 0.39 6.13
CA PRO A 302 19.00 -0.32 5.84
C PRO A 302 19.21 -1.31 4.69
N THR A 303 18.77 -2.56 4.87
CA THR A 303 18.65 -3.49 3.74
C THR A 303 17.65 -2.91 2.73
N SER A 304 17.72 -3.28 1.46
CA SER A 304 16.92 -2.63 0.40
C SER A 304 16.78 -3.55 -0.79
N MET A 305 15.83 -3.28 -1.70
CA MET A 305 15.70 -4.03 -2.94
C MET A 305 16.93 -3.87 -3.84
N ILE A 306 17.44 -2.63 -3.91
CA ILE A 306 18.65 -2.28 -4.66
C ILE A 306 19.62 -1.60 -3.70
N SER A 307 20.83 -2.15 -3.59
CA SER A 307 21.89 -1.60 -2.74
C SER A 307 22.39 -0.24 -3.24
N TYR A 308 23.21 0.41 -2.42
CA TYR A 308 23.80 1.71 -2.75
C TYR A 308 24.58 1.72 -4.07
N ASP A 309 25.27 0.60 -4.36
CA ASP A 309 26.08 0.37 -5.56
C ASP A 309 25.27 -0.21 -6.74
N GLY A 310 23.93 -0.21 -6.66
CA GLY A 310 23.06 -0.58 -7.77
C GLY A 310 22.88 -2.08 -7.98
N LYS A 311 23.22 -2.92 -6.99
CA LYS A 311 23.02 -4.38 -7.07
C LYS A 311 21.63 -4.75 -6.58
N ILE A 312 20.96 -5.58 -7.36
CA ILE A 312 19.73 -6.27 -6.95
C ILE A 312 20.05 -7.24 -5.80
N THR A 313 19.26 -7.19 -4.73
CA THR A 313 19.44 -8.03 -3.54
C THR A 313 18.37 -9.13 -3.45
N ASP A 314 18.49 -10.04 -2.47
CA ASP A 314 17.43 -11.02 -2.18
C ASP A 314 16.10 -10.36 -1.79
N ASN A 315 16.16 -9.15 -1.23
CA ASN A 315 15.00 -8.37 -0.83
C ASN A 315 14.15 -7.98 -2.06
N TYR A 316 14.78 -7.71 -3.21
CA TYR A 316 14.08 -7.46 -4.48
C TYR A 316 13.21 -8.65 -4.88
N TYR A 317 13.74 -9.88 -4.84
CA TYR A 317 12.99 -11.07 -5.26
C TYR A 317 11.87 -11.42 -4.28
N LYS A 318 12.08 -11.17 -2.98
CA LYS A 318 11.03 -11.28 -1.96
C LYS A 318 9.88 -10.31 -2.25
N VAL A 319 10.18 -9.03 -2.50
CA VAL A 319 9.18 -8.01 -2.87
C VAL A 319 8.50 -8.37 -4.19
N GLN A 320 9.24 -8.77 -5.22
CA GLN A 320 8.68 -9.18 -6.51
C GLN A 320 7.65 -10.30 -6.35
N ALA A 321 7.96 -11.29 -5.50
CA ALA A 321 7.02 -12.37 -5.21
C ALA A 321 5.74 -11.86 -4.54
N ILE A 322 5.85 -10.98 -3.53
CA ILE A 322 4.68 -10.40 -2.85
C ILE A 322 3.87 -9.49 -3.78
N ASN A 323 4.51 -8.63 -4.57
CA ASN A 323 3.83 -7.75 -5.52
C ASN A 323 3.06 -8.52 -6.57
N LYS A 324 3.62 -9.65 -7.04
CA LYS A 324 2.89 -10.54 -7.95
C LYS A 324 1.63 -11.12 -7.31
N GLU A 325 1.71 -11.52 -6.04
CA GLU A 325 0.56 -12.00 -5.26
C GLU A 325 -0.50 -10.88 -5.12
N LEU A 326 -0.11 -9.65 -4.81
CA LEU A 326 -1.02 -8.51 -4.67
C LEU A 326 -1.67 -8.09 -6.01
N HIS A 327 -0.89 -7.97 -7.09
CA HIS A 327 -1.40 -7.61 -8.41
C HIS A 327 -2.32 -8.67 -9.02
N ALA A 328 -2.19 -9.93 -8.61
CA ALA A 328 -3.11 -11.00 -9.02
C ALA A 328 -4.54 -10.73 -8.55
N MET A 329 -4.73 -10.00 -7.44
CA MET A 329 -6.04 -9.63 -6.91
C MET A 329 -6.73 -8.50 -7.69
N LYS A 330 -6.07 -7.89 -8.69
CA LYS A 330 -6.67 -6.90 -9.63
C LYS A 330 -7.29 -5.66 -8.97
N GLY A 331 -6.84 -5.28 -7.78
CA GLY A 331 -7.33 -4.08 -7.10
C GLY A 331 -8.85 -4.08 -6.88
N VAL A 332 -9.50 -5.25 -6.82
CA VAL A 332 -10.97 -5.38 -6.77
C VAL A 332 -11.63 -4.70 -5.57
N TYR A 333 -10.86 -4.44 -4.52
CA TYR A 333 -11.27 -3.78 -3.28
C TYR A 333 -11.07 -2.26 -3.30
N LEU A 334 -10.38 -1.70 -4.30
CA LEU A 334 -10.04 -0.27 -4.35
C LEU A 334 -11.27 0.63 -4.47
N ASP A 335 -12.33 0.17 -5.11
CA ASP A 335 -13.56 0.95 -5.26
C ASP A 335 -14.53 0.81 -4.09
N TYR A 336 -14.18 0.00 -3.08
CA TYR A 336 -15.02 -0.18 -1.90
C TYR A 336 -14.64 0.81 -0.79
N LYS A 337 -15.64 1.32 -0.07
CA LYS A 337 -15.44 2.10 1.15
C LYS A 337 -15.28 1.16 2.34
N HIS A 338 -14.23 1.37 3.13
CA HIS A 338 -14.00 0.61 4.36
C HIS A 338 -14.99 1.04 5.45
N LYS A 339 -15.63 0.06 6.12
CA LYS A 339 -16.73 0.27 7.07
C LYS A 339 -16.43 -0.22 8.48
N GLY A 340 -15.39 -1.04 8.67
CA GLY A 340 -14.97 -1.48 10.00
C GLY A 340 -14.19 -2.78 9.95
N ILE A 341 -13.85 -3.29 11.12
CA ILE A 341 -12.99 -4.46 11.28
C ILE A 341 -13.69 -5.47 12.18
N ILE A 342 -13.69 -6.74 11.79
CA ILE A 342 -14.01 -7.86 12.68
C ILE A 342 -12.69 -8.55 13.05
N MET A 343 -12.47 -8.75 14.36
CA MET A 343 -11.31 -9.49 14.86
C MET A 343 -11.74 -10.80 15.53
N TYR A 344 -11.18 -11.90 15.06
CA TYR A 344 -11.24 -13.21 15.70
C TYR A 344 -9.86 -13.57 16.25
N GLU A 345 -9.78 -13.76 17.57
CA GLU A 345 -8.60 -14.27 18.24
C GLU A 345 -8.97 -15.51 19.04
N LYS A 346 -8.23 -16.60 18.85
CA LYS A 346 -8.45 -17.84 19.62
C LYS A 346 -8.07 -17.65 21.09
N THR A 347 -7.09 -16.80 21.35
CA THR A 347 -6.72 -16.33 22.68
C THR A 347 -6.57 -14.82 22.59
N PRO A 348 -7.52 -14.04 23.14
CA PRO A 348 -7.50 -12.60 23.02
C PRO A 348 -6.27 -12.01 23.69
N PHE A 349 -5.39 -11.36 22.93
CA PHE A 349 -4.31 -10.54 23.46
C PHE A 349 -4.33 -9.17 22.81
N VAL A 350 -4.34 -9.12 21.48
CA VAL A 350 -4.36 -7.84 20.78
C VAL A 350 -5.77 -7.27 20.80
N LYS A 351 -6.79 -8.09 20.56
CA LYS A 351 -8.21 -7.69 20.55
C LYS A 351 -8.63 -7.01 21.85
N SER A 352 -8.20 -7.53 23.00
CA SER A 352 -8.53 -6.95 24.32
C SER A 352 -7.89 -5.58 24.57
N THR A 353 -6.97 -5.13 23.71
CA THR A 353 -6.33 -3.81 23.80
C THR A 353 -6.91 -2.78 22.82
N ILE A 354 -7.91 -3.18 22.04
CA ILE A 354 -8.62 -2.33 21.09
C ILE A 354 -9.99 -1.98 21.70
N PRO A 355 -10.40 -0.71 21.67
CA PRO A 355 -11.74 -0.31 22.11
C PRO A 355 -12.84 -1.09 21.37
N GLU A 356 -13.88 -1.54 22.08
CA GLU A 356 -14.93 -2.38 21.50
C GLU A 356 -15.70 -1.66 20.38
N GLU A 357 -15.87 -0.35 20.50
CA GLU A 357 -16.51 0.52 19.51
C GLU A 357 -15.79 0.54 18.15
N ASN A 358 -14.52 0.15 18.11
CA ASN A 358 -13.73 0.05 16.88
C ASN A 358 -13.93 -1.28 16.16
N LEU A 359 -14.59 -2.25 16.80
CA LEU A 359 -14.76 -3.61 16.31
C LEU A 359 -16.22 -3.90 15.97
N LEU A 360 -16.42 -4.54 14.83
CA LEU A 360 -17.71 -5.08 14.44
C LEU A 360 -17.83 -6.52 14.94
N GLU A 361 -19.03 -6.90 15.36
CA GLU A 361 -19.38 -8.30 15.64
C GLU A 361 -19.89 -9.03 14.38
N SER A 362 -20.58 -8.28 13.51
CA SER A 362 -21.16 -8.73 12.25
C SER A 362 -21.15 -7.58 11.24
N PHE A 363 -21.33 -7.87 9.95
CA PHE A 363 -21.39 -6.85 8.90
C PHE A 363 -22.22 -7.31 7.71
N ASN A 364 -23.34 -6.63 7.44
CA ASN A 364 -24.28 -6.95 6.37
C ASN A 364 -24.67 -8.45 6.39
N GLU A 365 -24.29 -9.22 5.36
CA GLU A 365 -24.59 -10.65 5.25
C GLU A 365 -23.72 -11.52 6.18
N LEU A 366 -22.55 -11.04 6.61
CA LEU A 366 -21.65 -11.78 7.49
C LEU A 366 -22.17 -11.79 8.92
N VAL A 367 -22.69 -12.94 9.36
CA VAL A 367 -23.29 -13.11 10.70
C VAL A 367 -22.31 -13.68 11.72
N SER A 368 -21.36 -14.51 11.31
CA SER A 368 -20.33 -15.03 12.22
C SER A 368 -19.09 -15.54 11.49
N LEU A 369 -18.01 -15.65 12.26
CA LEU A 369 -16.68 -16.06 11.82
C LEU A 369 -16.16 -17.15 12.77
N ASP A 370 -15.73 -18.27 12.22
CA ASP A 370 -14.98 -19.31 12.92
C ASP A 370 -13.64 -19.53 12.22
N ALA A 371 -12.54 -19.61 12.97
CA ALA A 371 -11.22 -19.77 12.40
C ALA A 371 -10.30 -20.62 13.29
N ALA A 372 -9.37 -21.33 12.67
CA ALA A 372 -8.38 -22.11 13.42
C ALA A 372 -7.34 -21.23 14.12
N ARG A 373 -7.15 -19.99 13.65
CA ARG A 373 -6.08 -19.05 14.00
C ARG A 373 -6.58 -17.61 14.03
N ASN A 374 -5.75 -16.69 14.51
CA ASN A 374 -6.09 -15.27 14.56
C ASN A 374 -6.39 -14.74 13.15
N THR A 375 -7.53 -14.09 13.02
CA THR A 375 -8.08 -13.66 11.74
C THR A 375 -8.64 -12.25 11.89
N LEU A 376 -8.29 -11.39 10.94
CA LEU A 376 -8.84 -10.05 10.82
C LEU A 376 -9.66 -9.98 9.53
N VAL A 377 -10.85 -9.37 9.60
CA VAL A 377 -11.70 -9.14 8.44
C VAL A 377 -11.95 -7.65 8.31
N GLY A 378 -11.44 -7.05 7.23
CA GLY A 378 -11.85 -5.73 6.79
C GLY A 378 -13.23 -5.79 6.13
N CYS A 379 -14.15 -4.96 6.58
CA CYS A 379 -15.52 -4.88 6.09
C CYS A 379 -15.64 -3.71 5.12
N PHE A 380 -16.14 -3.98 3.92
CA PHE A 380 -16.14 -3.05 2.79
C PHE A 380 -17.52 -3.00 2.13
N GLU A 381 -17.89 -1.83 1.61
CA GLU A 381 -19.15 -1.63 0.90
C GLU A 381 -18.93 -0.86 -0.41
N LYS A 382 -19.59 -1.29 -1.49
CA LYS A 382 -19.68 -0.56 -2.75
C LYS A 382 -21.10 -0.71 -3.31
N GLU A 383 -21.84 0.39 -3.40
CA GLU A 383 -23.19 0.41 -4.01
C GLU A 383 -24.14 -0.65 -3.43
N GLY A 384 -24.11 -0.83 -2.10
CA GLY A 384 -24.90 -1.83 -1.38
C GLY A 384 -24.33 -3.27 -1.43
N LYS A 385 -23.24 -3.51 -2.16
CA LYS A 385 -22.55 -4.80 -2.20
C LYS A 385 -21.49 -4.91 -1.12
N THR A 386 -21.43 -6.06 -0.47
CA THR A 386 -20.48 -6.37 0.59
C THR A 386 -19.16 -6.92 0.05
N GLY A 387 -18.06 -6.40 0.56
CA GLY A 387 -16.70 -6.90 0.39
C GLY A 387 -16.10 -7.27 1.75
N LEU A 388 -15.40 -8.40 1.82
CA LEU A 388 -14.76 -8.89 3.05
C LEU A 388 -13.30 -9.21 2.76
N TYR A 389 -12.38 -8.48 3.38
CA TYR A 389 -10.94 -8.70 3.25
C TYR A 389 -10.44 -9.54 4.42
N VAL A 390 -10.28 -10.84 4.22
CA VAL A 390 -9.95 -11.81 5.28
C VAL A 390 -8.45 -12.05 5.31
N VAL A 391 -7.81 -11.82 6.46
CA VAL A 391 -6.36 -11.93 6.65
C VAL A 391 -6.03 -12.95 7.72
N ASN A 392 -5.07 -13.83 7.44
CA ASN A 392 -4.43 -14.67 8.45
C ASN A 392 -3.37 -13.87 9.23
N CYS A 393 -3.65 -13.54 10.49
CA CYS A 393 -2.79 -12.72 11.32
C CYS A 393 -1.65 -13.50 11.99
N ASP A 394 -1.66 -14.84 11.95
CA ASP A 394 -0.58 -15.67 12.48
C ASP A 394 0.55 -15.80 11.45
N TYR A 395 1.31 -14.73 11.25
CA TYR A 395 2.46 -14.69 10.33
C TYR A 395 3.74 -15.32 10.89
N SER A 396 3.79 -15.53 12.21
CA SER A 396 4.93 -16.08 12.94
C SER A 396 4.93 -17.61 13.05
N ASP A 397 3.78 -18.25 12.78
CA ASP A 397 3.61 -19.70 12.75
C ASP A 397 3.39 -20.16 11.30
N ASN A 398 3.96 -21.30 10.91
CA ASN A 398 3.91 -21.84 9.55
C ASN A 398 2.56 -22.51 9.20
N GLY A 399 1.59 -22.52 10.12
CA GLY A 399 0.34 -23.22 9.90
C GLY A 399 -0.65 -22.49 8.98
N VAL A 400 -1.38 -23.29 8.20
CA VAL A 400 -2.53 -22.80 7.42
C VAL A 400 -3.70 -22.48 8.35
N ASN A 401 -4.30 -21.30 8.19
CA ASN A 401 -5.53 -20.93 8.86
C ASN A 401 -6.73 -21.41 8.03
N THR A 402 -7.61 -22.22 8.64
CA THR A 402 -8.90 -22.57 8.05
C THR A 402 -9.95 -21.62 8.60
N VAL A 403 -10.58 -20.84 7.72
CA VAL A 403 -11.57 -19.82 8.07
C VAL A 403 -12.92 -20.17 7.47
N LYS A 404 -13.98 -20.05 8.27
CA LYS A 404 -15.38 -20.17 7.84
C LYS A 404 -16.13 -18.88 8.16
N LEU A 405 -16.61 -18.21 7.13
CA LEU A 405 -17.53 -17.09 7.25
C LEU A 405 -18.95 -17.61 7.07
N LYS A 406 -19.81 -17.43 8.06
CA LYS A 406 -21.23 -17.75 7.97
C LYS A 406 -21.99 -16.53 7.47
N LEU A 407 -22.78 -16.73 6.43
CA LEU A 407 -23.69 -15.73 5.88
C LEU A 407 -25.12 -15.96 6.40
N ASN A 408 -25.94 -14.91 6.37
CA ASN A 408 -27.36 -14.96 6.78
C ASN A 408 -28.23 -15.85 5.86
N ASP A 409 -27.92 -15.92 4.56
CA ASP A 409 -28.55 -16.82 3.59
C ASP A 409 -27.52 -17.24 2.51
N LYS A 410 -27.96 -18.00 1.50
CA LYS A 410 -27.16 -18.41 0.35
C LYS A 410 -26.95 -17.24 -0.61
N HIS A 411 -25.76 -16.67 -0.55
CA HIS A 411 -25.32 -15.63 -1.46
C HIS A 411 -24.35 -16.15 -2.51
N THR A 412 -24.36 -15.49 -3.66
CA THR A 412 -23.37 -15.64 -4.70
C THR A 412 -22.17 -14.78 -4.35
N TYR A 413 -21.00 -15.40 -4.25
CA TYR A 413 -19.76 -14.71 -3.93
C TYR A 413 -18.59 -15.10 -4.83
N ARG A 414 -17.65 -14.18 -4.99
CA ARG A 414 -16.34 -14.37 -5.64
C ARG A 414 -15.22 -14.30 -4.62
N ILE A 415 -14.17 -15.10 -4.79
CA ILE A 415 -12.96 -15.06 -3.93
C ILE A 415 -11.75 -14.73 -4.79
N TRP A 416 -11.09 -13.62 -4.46
CA TRP A 416 -9.85 -13.18 -5.05
C TRP A 416 -8.69 -13.40 -4.09
N SER A 417 -7.63 -14.04 -4.56
CA SER A 417 -6.43 -14.33 -3.79
C SER A 417 -5.16 -13.98 -4.58
N LYS A 418 -4.01 -14.35 -4.02
CA LYS A 418 -2.72 -14.33 -4.68
C LYS A 418 -2.64 -15.08 -6.03
N ASP A 419 -3.61 -15.96 -6.29
CA ASP A 419 -3.72 -16.74 -7.54
C ASP A 419 -4.82 -16.17 -8.47
N GLY A 420 -5.32 -14.97 -8.18
CA GLY A 420 -6.41 -14.30 -8.89
C GLY A 420 -7.80 -14.71 -8.40
N LEU A 421 -8.80 -14.69 -9.28
CA LEU A 421 -10.13 -15.22 -8.99
C LEU A 421 -10.08 -16.75 -8.87
N ILE A 422 -10.20 -17.26 -7.64
CA ILE A 422 -10.08 -18.70 -7.35
C ILE A 422 -11.43 -19.41 -7.18
N ALA A 423 -12.51 -18.66 -6.95
CA ALA A 423 -13.84 -19.24 -6.81
C ALA A 423 -14.96 -18.24 -7.14
N GLN A 424 -16.04 -18.75 -7.73
CA GLN A 424 -17.36 -18.12 -7.71
C GLN A 424 -18.38 -19.20 -7.29
N LYS A 425 -19.09 -18.99 -6.17
CA LYS A 425 -19.98 -20.01 -5.58
C LYS A 425 -21.25 -19.36 -5.06
N LYS A 426 -22.31 -20.16 -4.92
CA LYS A 426 -23.51 -19.78 -4.18
C LYS A 426 -23.65 -20.67 -2.94
N SER A 427 -23.53 -20.09 -1.75
CA SER A 427 -23.54 -20.81 -0.47
C SER A 427 -23.79 -19.84 0.68
N ASP A 428 -24.29 -20.33 1.80
CA ASP A 428 -24.45 -19.55 3.05
C ASP A 428 -23.17 -19.55 3.90
N THR A 429 -22.10 -20.13 3.36
CA THR A 429 -20.83 -20.31 4.03
C THR A 429 -19.69 -20.12 3.03
N VAL A 430 -18.72 -19.29 3.38
CA VAL A 430 -17.44 -19.12 2.67
C VAL A 430 -16.36 -19.89 3.45
N SER A 431 -15.64 -20.78 2.78
CA SER A 431 -14.56 -21.56 3.39
C SER A 431 -13.22 -21.23 2.74
N LEU A 432 -12.25 -20.84 3.56
CA LEU A 432 -10.93 -20.38 3.14
C LEU A 432 -9.82 -21.19 3.81
N LYS A 433 -8.69 -21.31 3.10
CA LYS A 433 -7.43 -21.83 3.63
C LYS A 433 -6.36 -20.80 3.32
N LEU A 434 -5.80 -20.17 4.35
CA LEU A 434 -4.88 -19.05 4.22
C LEU A 434 -3.51 -19.45 4.76
N ILE A 435 -2.45 -19.30 3.96
CA ILE A 435 -1.08 -19.46 4.44
C ILE A 435 -0.70 -18.30 5.39
N PRO A 436 0.43 -18.38 6.12
CA PRO A 436 0.85 -17.30 7.03
C PRO A 436 0.92 -15.93 6.34
N GLY A 437 0.22 -14.96 6.93
CA GLY A 437 0.10 -13.59 6.45
C GLY A 437 -0.79 -13.38 5.24
N GLU A 438 -1.35 -14.43 4.62
CA GLU A 438 -2.17 -14.30 3.42
C GLU A 438 -3.49 -13.59 3.68
N GLY A 439 -3.88 -12.75 2.71
CA GLY A 439 -5.20 -12.14 2.64
C GLY A 439 -5.94 -12.51 1.37
N VAL A 440 -7.27 -12.57 1.45
CA VAL A 440 -8.17 -12.77 0.32
C VAL A 440 -9.32 -11.77 0.38
N PHE A 441 -9.84 -11.39 -0.78
CA PHE A 441 -11.02 -10.54 -0.88
C PHE A 441 -12.23 -11.34 -1.35
N VAL A 442 -13.28 -11.37 -0.53
CA VAL A 442 -14.55 -12.03 -0.81
C VAL A 442 -15.56 -10.96 -1.21
N GLN A 443 -16.12 -11.06 -2.41
CA GLN A 443 -17.17 -10.16 -2.91
C GLN A 443 -18.51 -10.89 -2.87
N ILE A 444 -19.49 -10.34 -2.18
CA ILE A 444 -20.89 -10.75 -2.32
C ILE A 444 -21.47 -9.95 -3.49
N ILE A 445 -22.06 -10.64 -4.48
CA ILE A 445 -22.37 -10.04 -5.79
C ILE A 445 -23.85 -10.07 -6.18
N ASP A 446 -24.72 -10.64 -5.36
CA ASP A 446 -26.17 -10.70 -5.61
C ASP A 446 -27.01 -9.76 -4.76
#